data_AF-A0A936PCI4-F1
#
_entry.id   AF-A0A936PCI4-F1
#
_cell.length_a   1.000
_cell.length_b   1.000
_cell.length_c   1.000
_cell.angle_alpha   90.00
_cell.angle_beta   90.00
_cell.angle_gamma   90.00
#
_symmetry.space_group_name_H-M   'P 1'
#
loop_
_entity.id
_entity.type
_entity.pdbx_description
1 polymer ?
#
loop_
_entity_poly.entity_id
_entity_poly.type
_entity_poly.pdbx_seq_one_letter_code
_entity_poly.pdbx_strand_id
1 'polypeptide(L)'
;MKVLLSRAKALFVAILLLSPVVFAQASTDAAFTAALGQFNRARQGDSGQIEAAIAAFQTVPASPLHQPLYAAYLGSAQALKGKAAWMPWNKMKFTDQGLDQIDQALASLRPEHDRVLVQGVPLALTIRLVAAATFVAVPDGLFHRRSAGKSLLAELRRNPLLASTPEAFRAELGALEAQLKEAEK
;
A
#
# COMPACT_ATOMS: atom_id res chain seq x y z
N MET A 1 54.98 40.45 -45.84
CA MET A 1 53.92 40.10 -46.81
C MET A 1 54.00 38.61 -47.12
N LYS A 2 53.03 37.83 -46.62
CA LYS A 2 52.51 36.52 -47.08
C LYS A 2 51.91 35.77 -45.88
N VAL A 3 50.58 35.78 -45.84
CA VAL A 3 49.70 34.98 -44.96
C VAL A 3 49.59 33.57 -45.54
N LEU A 4 49.49 32.56 -44.68
CA LEU A 4 48.73 31.28 -44.80
C LEU A 4 49.35 30.26 -43.82
N LEU A 5 48.66 29.36 -43.09
CA LEU A 5 47.28 28.91 -43.05
C LEU A 5 47.13 28.02 -41.78
N SER A 6 46.02 28.15 -41.04
CA SER A 6 45.66 27.34 -39.87
C SER A 6 45.64 25.83 -40.12
N ARG A 7 46.06 25.04 -39.12
CA ARG A 7 45.58 23.67 -38.90
C ARG A 7 45.22 23.46 -37.44
N ALA A 8 43.93 23.59 -37.15
CA ALA A 8 43.31 23.16 -35.91
C ALA A 8 43.44 21.64 -35.78
N LYS A 9 44.02 21.16 -34.67
CA LYS A 9 44.01 19.75 -34.30
C LYS A 9 43.01 19.59 -33.16
N ALA A 10 41.83 19.10 -33.50
CA ALA A 10 40.81 18.69 -32.55
C ALA A 10 41.34 17.55 -31.69
N LEU A 11 41.38 17.73 -30.37
CA LEU A 11 41.61 16.66 -29.42
C LEU A 11 40.24 16.17 -28.92
N PHE A 12 39.95 14.91 -29.20
CA PHE A 12 38.71 14.22 -28.89
C PHE A 12 38.64 13.94 -27.39
N VAL A 13 37.76 14.63 -26.66
CA VAL A 13 37.48 14.32 -25.24
C VAL A 13 36.41 13.23 -25.21
N ALA A 14 36.81 12.01 -24.86
CA ALA A 14 35.89 10.92 -24.59
C ALA A 14 35.21 11.16 -23.24
N ILE A 15 34.01 11.75 -23.25
CA ILE A 15 33.14 11.87 -22.09
C ILE A 15 32.49 10.49 -21.86
N LEU A 16 32.97 9.78 -20.83
CA LEU A 16 32.25 8.64 -20.25
C LEU A 16 30.93 9.16 -19.69
N LEU A 17 29.85 8.93 -20.42
CA LEU A 17 28.48 9.14 -19.96
C LEU A 17 28.21 8.11 -18.84
N LEU A 18 28.54 8.45 -17.60
CA LEU A 18 27.86 7.85 -16.44
C LEU A 18 26.39 8.25 -16.55
N SER A 19 25.59 7.41 -17.20
CA SER A 19 24.14 7.51 -17.08
C SER A 19 23.81 7.34 -15.60
N PRO A 20 23.19 8.33 -14.93
CA PRO A 20 22.60 8.05 -13.63
C PRO A 20 21.56 6.95 -13.88
N VAL A 21 21.75 5.80 -13.23
CA VAL A 21 20.67 4.82 -13.08
C VAL A 21 19.63 5.52 -12.23
N VAL A 22 18.71 6.21 -12.91
CA VAL A 22 17.50 6.70 -12.27
C VAL A 22 16.73 5.44 -11.94
N PHE A 23 16.81 5.02 -10.67
CA PHE A 23 15.81 4.11 -10.13
C PHE A 23 14.48 4.85 -10.28
N ALA A 24 13.73 4.50 -11.32
CA ALA A 24 12.36 4.91 -11.46
C ALA A 24 11.62 4.34 -10.26
N GLN A 25 11.53 5.13 -9.19
CA GLN A 25 10.51 4.89 -8.19
C GLN A 25 9.21 4.98 -8.97
N ALA A 26 8.52 3.84 -9.14
CA ALA A 26 7.13 3.88 -9.56
C ALA A 26 6.39 4.61 -8.44
N SER A 27 6.34 5.94 -8.54
CA SER A 27 5.57 6.76 -7.63
C SER A 27 4.13 6.30 -7.80
N THR A 28 3.51 5.86 -6.72
CA THR A 28 2.04 5.80 -6.71
C THR A 28 1.52 7.15 -7.14
N ASP A 29 0.55 7.15 -8.06
CA ASP A 29 0.01 8.37 -8.64
C ASP A 29 -0.49 9.32 -7.53
N ALA A 30 -0.46 10.63 -7.78
CA ALA A 30 -0.95 11.66 -6.88
C ALA A 30 -2.38 11.34 -6.38
N ALA A 31 -3.18 10.72 -7.24
CA ALA A 31 -4.52 10.24 -6.92
C ALA A 31 -4.55 9.19 -5.79
N PHE A 32 -3.62 8.22 -5.80
CA PHE A 32 -3.48 7.27 -4.69
C PHE A 32 -3.12 7.97 -3.39
N THR A 33 -2.15 8.90 -3.45
CA THR A 33 -1.68 9.63 -2.27
C THR A 33 -2.80 10.45 -1.64
N ALA A 34 -3.64 11.08 -2.47
CA ALA A 34 -4.81 11.81 -2.00
C ALA A 34 -5.86 10.89 -1.34
N ALA A 35 -6.17 9.75 -1.97
CA ALA A 35 -7.10 8.75 -1.43
C ALA A 35 -6.60 8.17 -0.09
N LEU A 36 -5.30 7.85 -0.03
CA LEU A 36 -4.64 7.37 1.19
C LEU A 36 -4.69 8.43 2.32
N GLY A 37 -4.53 9.71 1.98
CA GLY A 37 -4.68 10.81 2.94
C GLY A 37 -6.09 10.91 3.54
N GLN A 38 -7.14 10.70 2.73
CA GLN A 38 -8.52 10.63 3.22
C GLN A 38 -8.74 9.41 4.12
N PHE A 39 -8.25 8.24 3.69
CA PHE A 39 -8.33 7.01 4.46
C PHE A 39 -7.62 7.08 5.81
N ASN A 40 -6.44 7.69 5.85
CA ASN A 40 -5.69 7.84 7.10
C ASN A 40 -6.42 8.77 8.09
N ARG A 41 -7.06 9.84 7.61
CA ARG A 41 -7.93 10.68 8.46
C ARG A 41 -9.14 9.91 8.98
N ALA A 42 -9.79 9.11 8.13
CA ALA A 42 -10.89 8.23 8.54
C ALA A 42 -10.45 7.22 9.62
N ARG A 43 -9.28 6.59 9.45
CA ARG A 43 -8.67 5.69 10.46
C ARG A 43 -8.42 6.38 11.80
N GLN A 44 -8.05 7.66 11.77
CA GLN A 44 -7.75 8.47 12.96
C GLN A 44 -8.99 9.02 13.66
N GLY A 45 -10.20 8.69 13.17
CA GLY A 45 -11.47 9.04 13.83
C GLY A 45 -12.29 10.12 13.13
N ASP A 46 -11.79 10.73 12.06
CA ASP A 46 -12.57 11.65 11.21
C ASP A 46 -13.52 10.83 10.30
N SER A 47 -14.61 10.33 10.88
CA SER A 47 -15.59 9.48 10.20
C SER A 47 -16.24 10.15 8.98
N GLY A 48 -16.21 11.50 8.90
CA GLY A 48 -16.64 12.26 7.74
C GLY A 48 -15.83 11.98 6.48
N GLN A 49 -14.62 11.42 6.61
CA GLN A 49 -13.76 11.07 5.45
C GLN A 49 -13.99 9.67 4.91
N ILE A 50 -14.81 8.83 5.55
CA ILE A 50 -14.99 7.43 5.15
C ILE A 50 -15.56 7.34 3.73
N GLU A 51 -16.66 8.05 3.45
CA GLU A 51 -17.28 8.03 2.12
C GLU A 51 -16.36 8.64 1.05
N ALA A 52 -15.62 9.69 1.41
CA ALA A 52 -14.64 10.31 0.51
C ALA A 52 -13.53 9.32 0.14
N ALA A 53 -12.97 8.61 1.12
CA ALA A 53 -11.95 7.60 0.88
C ALA A 53 -12.46 6.43 0.01
N ILE A 54 -13.68 5.94 0.28
CA ILE A 54 -14.32 4.91 -0.54
C ILE A 54 -14.47 5.38 -1.98
N ALA A 55 -15.04 6.58 -2.18
CA ALA A 55 -15.24 7.15 -3.50
C ALA A 55 -13.90 7.35 -4.25
N ALA A 56 -12.86 7.81 -3.56
CA ALA A 56 -11.54 7.99 -4.15
C ALA A 56 -10.95 6.65 -4.63
N PHE A 57 -10.95 5.60 -3.81
CA PHE A 57 -10.42 4.30 -4.25
C PHE A 57 -11.27 3.61 -5.32
N GLN A 58 -12.56 3.93 -5.44
CA GLN A 58 -13.43 3.41 -6.50
C GLN A 58 -13.23 4.09 -7.85
N THR A 59 -12.91 5.39 -7.84
CA THR A 59 -12.91 6.23 -9.05
C THR A 59 -11.53 6.43 -9.64
N VAL A 60 -10.48 6.30 -8.84
CA VAL A 60 -9.12 6.51 -9.32
C VAL A 60 -8.72 5.37 -10.26
N PRO A 61 -8.35 5.65 -11.52
CA PRO A 61 -7.90 4.63 -12.44
C PRO A 61 -6.58 4.05 -11.93
N ALA A 62 -6.58 2.77 -11.58
CA ALA A 62 -5.37 2.05 -11.25
C ALA A 62 -4.85 1.32 -12.50
N SER A 63 -3.54 1.38 -12.75
CA SER A 63 -2.92 0.43 -13.68
C SER A 63 -3.24 -1.01 -13.21
N PRO A 64 -3.31 -2.02 -14.10
CA PRO A 64 -3.55 -3.41 -13.71
C PRO A 64 -2.61 -3.93 -12.62
N LEU A 65 -1.39 -3.39 -12.54
CA LEU A 65 -0.37 -3.73 -11.55
C LEU A 65 -0.65 -3.14 -10.16
N HIS A 66 -1.38 -2.03 -10.08
CA HIS A 66 -1.76 -1.38 -8.83
C HIS A 66 -3.19 -1.72 -8.39
N GLN A 67 -4.01 -2.31 -9.27
CA GLN A 67 -5.40 -2.68 -8.98
C GLN A 67 -5.59 -3.42 -7.63
N PRO A 68 -4.75 -4.40 -7.25
CA PRO A 68 -4.90 -5.08 -5.96
C PRO A 68 -4.67 -4.15 -4.77
N LEU A 69 -3.80 -3.14 -4.90
CA LEU A 69 -3.54 -2.18 -3.83
C LEU A 69 -4.76 -1.30 -3.57
N TYR A 70 -5.36 -0.76 -4.63
CA TYR A 70 -6.59 0.03 -4.53
C TYR A 70 -7.74 -0.79 -3.95
N ALA A 71 -7.89 -2.04 -4.40
CA ALA A 71 -8.88 -2.97 -3.86
C ALA A 71 -8.69 -3.21 -2.35
N ALA A 72 -7.46 -3.46 -1.89
CA ALA A 72 -7.20 -3.68 -0.47
C ALA A 72 -7.57 -2.46 0.40
N TYR A 73 -7.21 -1.25 -0.04
CA TYR A 73 -7.57 -0.02 0.67
C TYR A 73 -9.07 0.29 0.60
N LEU A 74 -9.72 0.03 -0.53
CA LEU A 74 -11.17 0.14 -0.67
C LEU A 74 -11.89 -0.78 0.32
N GLY A 75 -11.48 -2.05 0.39
CA GLY A 75 -12.06 -3.00 1.32
C GLY A 75 -11.83 -2.59 2.79
N SER A 76 -10.64 -2.08 3.11
CA SER A 76 -10.37 -1.54 4.45
C SER A 76 -11.24 -0.32 4.78
N ALA A 77 -11.47 0.58 3.82
CA ALA A 77 -12.36 1.73 3.99
C ALA A 77 -13.83 1.30 4.17
N GLN A 78 -14.29 0.26 3.47
CA GLN A 78 -15.61 -0.35 3.67
C GLN A 78 -15.75 -0.98 5.05
N ALA A 79 -14.73 -1.68 5.55
CA ALA A 79 -14.73 -2.19 6.92
C ALA A 79 -14.79 -1.06 7.97
N LEU A 80 -14.10 0.08 7.73
CA LEU A 80 -14.24 1.28 8.56
C LEU A 80 -15.67 1.85 8.52
N LYS A 81 -16.32 1.85 7.35
CA LYS A 81 -17.74 2.21 7.22
C LYS A 81 -18.63 1.28 8.03
N GLY A 82 -18.37 -0.03 8.00
CA GLY A 82 -19.04 -1.01 8.83
C GLY A 82 -18.88 -0.71 10.32
N LYS A 83 -17.67 -0.41 10.77
CA LYS A 83 -17.41 0.01 12.16
C LYS A 83 -18.22 1.26 12.55
N ALA A 84 -18.26 2.27 11.68
CA ALA A 84 -18.92 3.56 11.92
C ALA A 84 -20.46 3.52 11.75
N ALA A 85 -21.02 2.52 11.07
CA ALA A 85 -22.45 2.46 10.81
C ALA A 85 -23.28 2.35 12.10
N TRP A 86 -24.41 3.05 12.18
CA TRP A 86 -25.32 2.99 13.33
C TRP A 86 -26.11 1.68 13.39
N MET A 87 -26.71 1.29 12.25
CA MET A 87 -27.57 0.12 12.18
C MET A 87 -26.78 -1.19 12.11
N PRO A 88 -27.12 -2.23 12.91
CA PRO A 88 -26.38 -3.49 12.94
C PRO A 88 -26.23 -4.19 11.59
N TRP A 89 -27.29 -4.25 10.77
CA TRP A 89 -27.23 -4.88 9.44
C TRP A 89 -26.28 -4.14 8.48
N ASN A 90 -26.16 -2.82 8.60
CA ASN A 90 -25.22 -2.04 7.82
C ASN A 90 -23.77 -2.28 8.29
N LYS A 91 -23.56 -2.45 9.61
CA LYS A 91 -22.25 -2.84 10.15
C LYS A 91 -21.78 -4.14 9.52
N MET A 92 -22.65 -5.16 9.54
CA MET A 92 -22.36 -6.47 8.93
C MET A 92 -22.10 -6.32 7.44
N LYS A 93 -23.06 -5.77 6.69
CA LYS A 93 -22.97 -5.61 5.22
C LYS A 93 -21.68 -4.93 4.77
N PHE A 94 -21.35 -3.77 5.33
CA PHE A 94 -20.15 -3.02 4.89
C PHE A 94 -18.86 -3.70 5.33
N THR A 95 -18.86 -4.36 6.48
CA THR A 95 -17.68 -5.12 6.93
C THR A 95 -17.46 -6.32 6.02
N ASP A 96 -18.48 -7.14 5.75
CA ASP A 96 -18.38 -8.30 4.85
C ASP A 96 -17.93 -7.90 3.45
N GLN A 97 -18.54 -6.85 2.87
CA GLN A 97 -18.10 -6.28 1.59
C GLN A 97 -16.61 -5.90 1.59
N GLY A 98 -16.16 -5.28 2.68
CA GLY A 98 -14.77 -4.89 2.83
C GLY A 98 -13.81 -6.07 2.94
N LEU A 99 -14.20 -7.11 3.68
CA LEU A 99 -13.41 -8.33 3.86
C LEU A 99 -13.31 -9.12 2.55
N ASP A 100 -14.41 -9.30 1.83
CA ASP A 100 -14.44 -9.97 0.53
C ASP A 100 -13.54 -9.24 -0.48
N GLN A 101 -13.59 -7.91 -0.48
CA GLN A 101 -12.76 -7.08 -1.35
C GLN A 101 -11.25 -7.25 -1.04
N ILE A 102 -10.88 -7.37 0.24
CA ILE A 102 -9.51 -7.63 0.67
C ILE A 102 -9.07 -9.04 0.28
N ASP A 103 -9.93 -10.05 0.46
CA ASP A 103 -9.63 -11.43 0.06
C ASP A 103 -9.33 -11.52 -1.44
N GLN A 104 -10.13 -10.83 -2.27
CA GLN A 104 -9.88 -10.75 -3.71
C GLN A 104 -8.56 -10.04 -4.04
N ALA A 105 -8.22 -8.98 -3.30
CA ALA A 105 -6.96 -8.26 -3.48
C ALA A 105 -5.76 -9.16 -3.16
N LEU A 106 -5.83 -9.90 -2.06
CA LEU A 106 -4.81 -10.88 -1.66
C LEU A 106 -4.68 -12.01 -2.69
N ALA A 107 -5.80 -12.56 -3.16
CA ALA A 107 -5.82 -13.61 -4.19
C ALA A 107 -5.24 -13.14 -5.54
N SER A 108 -5.26 -11.83 -5.81
CA SER A 108 -4.73 -11.22 -7.03
C SER A 108 -3.22 -10.95 -6.97
N LEU A 109 -2.57 -11.22 -5.83
CA LEU A 109 -1.13 -11.02 -5.68
C LEU A 109 -0.33 -12.03 -6.52
N ARG A 110 0.41 -11.48 -7.47
CA ARG A 110 1.44 -12.16 -8.28
C ARG A 110 2.87 -11.73 -7.89
N PRO A 111 3.92 -12.50 -8.26
CA PRO A 111 5.31 -12.18 -7.97
C PRO A 111 5.78 -10.81 -8.47
N GLU A 112 5.17 -10.26 -9.52
CA GLU A 112 5.52 -8.91 -10.00
C GLU A 112 5.28 -7.83 -8.94
N HIS A 113 4.33 -8.01 -8.03
CA HIS A 113 4.01 -7.04 -6.98
C HIS A 113 5.05 -6.97 -5.86
N ASP A 114 5.98 -7.92 -5.80
CA ASP A 114 7.13 -7.87 -4.89
C ASP A 114 8.22 -6.90 -5.39
N ARG A 115 8.17 -6.52 -6.67
CA ARG A 115 9.17 -5.64 -7.31
C ARG A 115 8.69 -4.20 -7.44
N VAL A 116 7.38 -3.99 -7.39
CA VAL A 116 6.75 -2.67 -7.50
C VAL A 116 6.74 -2.03 -6.13
N LEU A 117 7.28 -0.82 -6.02
CA LEU A 117 7.30 -0.10 -4.77
C LEU A 117 6.16 0.92 -4.71
N VAL A 118 5.48 0.99 -3.58
CA VAL A 118 4.57 2.06 -3.18
C VAL A 118 5.16 2.68 -1.91
N GLN A 119 5.46 3.98 -1.94
CA GLN A 119 6.05 4.69 -0.80
C GLN A 119 7.32 4.00 -0.26
N GLY A 120 8.11 3.38 -1.14
CA GLY A 120 9.32 2.64 -0.78
C GLY A 120 9.09 1.23 -0.23
N VAL A 121 7.86 0.73 -0.19
CA VAL A 121 7.51 -0.62 0.26
C VAL A 121 7.05 -1.47 -0.94
N PRO A 122 7.49 -2.73 -1.08
CA PRO A 122 6.90 -3.65 -2.06
C PRO A 122 5.38 -3.71 -1.93
N LEU A 123 4.68 -3.53 -3.03
CA LEU A 123 3.22 -3.41 -3.10
C LEU A 123 2.52 -4.61 -2.45
N ALA A 124 3.08 -5.82 -2.62
CA ALA A 124 2.56 -7.02 -1.99
C ALA A 124 2.68 -7.02 -0.45
N LEU A 125 3.69 -6.35 0.13
CA LEU A 125 3.81 -6.20 1.59
C LEU A 125 2.81 -5.17 2.12
N THR A 126 2.61 -4.06 1.41
CA THR A 126 1.61 -3.05 1.77
C THR A 126 0.21 -3.64 1.80
N ILE A 127 -0.17 -4.43 0.78
CA ILE A 127 -1.47 -5.10 0.74
C ILE A 127 -1.66 -6.05 1.91
N ARG A 128 -0.66 -6.89 2.21
CA ARG A 128 -0.72 -7.84 3.33
C ARG A 128 -0.84 -7.11 4.67
N LEU A 129 -0.15 -6.00 4.86
CA LEU A 129 -0.25 -5.23 6.11
C LEU A 129 -1.63 -4.59 6.27
N VAL A 130 -2.18 -3.98 5.21
CA VAL A 130 -3.53 -3.40 5.22
C VAL A 130 -4.58 -4.46 5.49
N ALA A 131 -4.45 -5.64 4.87
CA ALA A 131 -5.33 -6.78 5.10
C ALA A 131 -5.25 -7.25 6.55
N ALA A 132 -4.04 -7.47 7.07
CA ALA A 132 -3.82 -7.89 8.44
C ALA A 132 -4.39 -6.89 9.46
N ALA A 133 -4.15 -5.59 9.24
CA ALA A 133 -4.66 -4.52 10.08
C ALA A 133 -6.20 -4.53 10.12
N THR A 134 -6.83 -4.72 8.96
CA THR A 134 -8.29 -4.77 8.85
C THR A 134 -8.84 -6.02 9.55
N PHE A 135 -8.26 -7.19 9.31
CA PHE A 135 -8.69 -8.47 9.88
C PHE A 135 -8.55 -8.52 11.40
N VAL A 136 -7.50 -7.90 11.96
CA VAL A 136 -7.31 -7.79 13.41
C VAL A 136 -8.29 -6.78 14.04
N ALA A 137 -8.69 -5.75 13.29
CA ALA A 137 -9.57 -4.69 13.80
C ALA A 137 -11.06 -5.06 13.83
N VAL A 138 -11.50 -6.04 13.04
CA VAL A 138 -12.91 -6.48 13.03
C VAL A 138 -13.23 -7.43 14.20
N PRO A 139 -14.47 -7.43 14.73
CA PRO A 139 -14.87 -8.34 15.80
C PRO A 139 -14.74 -9.83 15.40
N ASP A 140 -13.80 -10.54 16.02
CA ASP A 140 -13.50 -11.93 15.62
C ASP A 140 -14.66 -12.90 15.87
N GLY A 141 -15.46 -12.68 16.91
CA GLY A 141 -16.64 -13.51 17.19
C GLY A 141 -17.74 -13.45 16.12
N LEU A 142 -17.69 -12.47 15.21
CA LEU A 142 -18.64 -12.32 14.11
C LEU A 142 -18.02 -12.64 12.75
N PHE A 143 -16.78 -12.20 12.52
CA PHE A 143 -16.14 -12.26 11.21
C PHE A 143 -15.06 -13.33 11.08
N HIS A 144 -14.59 -13.90 12.19
CA HIS A 144 -13.59 -14.99 12.21
C HIS A 144 -12.32 -14.70 11.40
N ARG A 145 -11.84 -13.45 11.41
CA ARG A 145 -10.68 -13.00 10.60
C ARG A 145 -9.38 -12.89 11.38
N ARG A 146 -9.39 -13.00 12.72
CA ARG A 146 -8.17 -12.79 13.52
C ARG A 146 -7.06 -13.79 13.18
N SER A 147 -7.41 -15.06 12.95
CA SER A 147 -6.44 -16.09 12.54
C SER A 147 -5.80 -15.78 11.18
N ALA A 148 -6.57 -15.31 10.20
CA ALA A 148 -6.05 -14.87 8.92
C ALA A 148 -5.13 -13.64 9.07
N GLY A 149 -5.52 -12.67 9.90
CA GLY A 149 -4.68 -11.53 10.24
C GLY A 149 -3.33 -11.94 10.83
N LYS A 150 -3.32 -12.89 11.79
CA LYS A 150 -2.08 -13.47 12.35
C LYS A 150 -1.17 -14.08 11.29
N SER A 151 -1.74 -14.90 10.42
CA SER A 151 -0.99 -15.57 9.36
C SER A 151 -0.30 -14.56 8.44
N LEU A 152 -1.00 -13.48 8.07
CA LEU A 152 -0.44 -12.40 7.26
C LEU A 152 0.71 -11.68 7.98
N LEU A 153 0.60 -11.39 9.28
CA LEU A 153 1.70 -10.80 10.06
C LEU A 153 2.92 -11.73 10.11
N ALA A 154 2.70 -13.02 10.33
CA ALA A 154 3.76 -14.02 10.33
C ALA A 154 4.42 -14.19 8.94
N GLU A 155 3.67 -14.05 7.86
CA GLU A 155 4.21 -14.00 6.50
C GLU A 155 5.06 -12.75 6.28
N LEU A 156 4.59 -11.57 6.68
CA LEU A 156 5.35 -10.32 6.59
C LEU A 156 6.68 -10.43 7.32
N ARG A 157 6.69 -11.00 8.53
CA ARG A 157 7.91 -11.20 9.34
C ARG A 157 8.91 -12.15 8.70
N ARG A 158 8.46 -13.18 7.99
CA ARG A 158 9.31 -14.15 7.30
C ARG A 158 9.76 -13.67 5.92
N ASN A 159 9.14 -12.62 5.38
CA ASN A 159 9.47 -12.15 4.04
C ASN A 159 10.83 -11.42 4.04
N PRO A 160 11.82 -11.86 3.23
CA PRO A 160 13.14 -11.26 3.20
C PRO A 160 13.13 -9.79 2.74
N LEU A 161 12.12 -9.38 1.96
CA LEU A 161 11.98 -8.00 1.50
C LEU A 161 11.66 -7.03 2.64
N LEU A 162 11.16 -7.50 3.79
CA LEU A 162 10.87 -6.66 4.95
C LEU A 162 12.09 -5.85 5.40
N ALA A 163 13.30 -6.43 5.32
CA ALA A 163 14.53 -5.76 5.72
C ALA A 163 14.84 -4.50 4.88
N SER A 164 14.34 -4.46 3.63
CA SER A 164 14.50 -3.34 2.72
C SER A 164 13.42 -2.25 2.86
N THR A 165 12.43 -2.45 3.72
CA THR A 165 11.32 -1.51 3.88
C THR A 165 11.66 -0.35 4.84
N PRO A 166 11.02 0.83 4.66
CA PRO A 166 11.16 1.96 5.56
C PRO A 166 10.89 1.59 7.02
N GLU A 167 11.58 2.25 7.94
CA GLU A 167 11.42 2.03 9.39
C GLU A 167 9.97 2.23 9.85
N ALA A 168 9.28 3.24 9.31
CA ALA A 168 7.87 3.50 9.63
C ALA A 168 6.96 2.29 9.32
N PHE A 169 7.20 1.58 8.21
CA PHE A 169 6.43 0.38 7.85
C PHE A 169 6.70 -0.76 8.85
N ARG A 170 7.96 -0.97 9.22
CA ARG A 170 8.36 -1.98 10.22
C ARG A 170 7.81 -1.66 11.61
N ALA A 171 7.72 -0.38 11.95
CA ALA A 171 7.10 0.09 13.19
C ALA A 171 5.59 -0.15 13.20
N GLU A 172 4.87 0.12 12.10
CA GLU A 172 3.43 -0.18 11.98
C GLU A 172 3.14 -1.68 12.14
N LEU A 173 3.94 -2.54 11.50
CA LEU A 173 3.87 -3.99 11.69
C LEU A 173 4.06 -4.37 13.17
N GLY A 174 5.07 -3.80 13.85
CA GLY A 174 5.32 -4.07 15.26
C GLY A 174 4.19 -3.60 16.19
N ALA A 175 3.62 -2.42 15.93
CA ALA A 175 2.49 -1.89 16.70
C ALA A 175 1.24 -2.76 16.54
N LEU A 176 0.96 -3.23 15.32
CA LEU A 176 -0.17 -4.10 15.06
C LEU A 176 -0.04 -5.47 15.74
N GLU A 177 1.16 -6.04 15.76
CA GLU A 177 1.44 -7.28 16.51
C GLU A 177 1.29 -7.09 18.03
N ALA A 178 1.68 -5.93 18.57
CA ALA A 178 1.48 -5.61 19.97
C ALA A 178 0.00 -5.49 20.31
N GLN A 179 -0.77 -4.75 19.51
CA GLN A 179 -2.23 -4.62 19.64
C GLN A 179 -2.92 -5.99 19.63
N LEU A 180 -2.54 -6.86 18.69
CA LEU A 180 -3.10 -8.21 18.60
C LEU A 180 -2.84 -9.03 19.86
N LYS A 181 -1.61 -8.97 20.41
CA LYS A 181 -1.25 -9.66 21.66
C LYS A 181 -2.05 -9.14 22.85
N GLU A 182 -2.32 -7.84 22.90
CA GLU A 182 -3.15 -7.24 23.94
C GLU A 182 -4.61 -7.67 23.85
N ALA A 183 -5.16 -7.76 22.64
CA ALA A 183 -6.53 -8.20 22.40
C ALA A 183 -6.77 -9.71 22.67
N GLU A 184 -5.72 -10.45 23.03
CA GLU A 184 -5.73 -11.89 23.31
C GLU A 184 -5.53 -12.23 24.79
N LYS A 185 -5.22 -11.22 25.60
CA LYS A 185 -5.19 -11.34 27.06
C LYS A 185 -6.61 -11.21 27.61
#